data_AF-L7KPR9-F1
#
_entry.id   AF-L7KPR9-F1
#
_cell.length_a   1.000
_cell.length_b   1.000
_cell.length_c   1.000
_cell.angle_alpha   90.00
_cell.angle_beta   90.00
_cell.angle_gamma   90.00
#
_symmetry.space_group_name_H-M   'P 1'
#
loop_
_entity.id
_entity.type
_entity.pdbx_description
1 polymer ?
#
loop_
_entity_poly.entity_id
_entity_poly.type
_entity_poly.pdbx_seq_one_letter_code
_entity_poly.pdbx_strand_id
1 'polypeptide(L)'
;MSTTSIPKVGADPGRISARCGADPMGNRIVALTPSSREVSWSLTHEALWPVVERALRVGPLPLIGTHDWIDLGASDPRRVGAIYLAADQWALHLENHATAMIDAAAEVSAALDWSAQAQRQLEHERWIEANPWAVRRSA
;
A
#
# COMPACT_ATOMS: atom_id res chain seq x y z
N MET A 1 -49.38 30.99 -10.15
CA MET A 1 -49.08 29.64 -9.65
C MET A 1 -47.62 29.37 -9.99
N SER A 2 -46.77 29.49 -8.98
CA SER A 2 -45.32 29.62 -9.13
C SER A 2 -44.65 28.28 -9.44
N THR A 3 -43.86 28.28 -10.51
CA THR A 3 -42.89 27.25 -10.87
C THR A 3 -41.79 27.19 -9.81
N THR A 4 -41.45 26.01 -9.30
CA THR A 4 -40.20 25.81 -8.56
C THR A 4 -39.52 24.55 -9.07
N SER A 5 -38.54 24.81 -9.92
CA SER A 5 -37.52 23.91 -10.43
C SER A 5 -36.64 23.44 -9.27
N ILE A 6 -36.47 22.13 -9.12
CA ILE A 6 -35.56 21.51 -8.15
C ILE A 6 -34.14 21.62 -8.72
N PRO A 7 -33.18 22.28 -8.03
CA PRO A 7 -31.80 22.30 -8.51
C PRO A 7 -31.10 20.95 -8.28
N LYS A 8 -30.41 20.48 -9.33
CA LYS A 8 -29.40 19.41 -9.29
C LYS A 8 -28.31 19.78 -8.28
N VAL A 9 -28.15 18.97 -7.23
CA VAL A 9 -26.95 19.02 -6.37
C VAL A 9 -25.83 18.32 -7.14
N GLY A 10 -24.95 19.11 -7.75
CA GLY A 10 -23.65 18.64 -8.20
C GLY A 10 -22.80 18.29 -6.98
N ALA A 11 -22.36 17.04 -6.90
CA ALA A 11 -21.30 16.64 -5.99
C ALA A 11 -19.98 17.18 -6.55
N ASP A 12 -19.42 18.19 -5.89
CA ASP A 12 -18.09 18.72 -6.15
C ASP A 12 -17.11 18.05 -5.16
N PRO A 13 -16.29 17.06 -5.58
CA PRO A 13 -15.32 16.40 -4.71
C PRO A 13 -14.05 17.26 -4.65
N GLY A 14 -14.13 18.44 -4.01
CA GLY A 14 -13.06 19.43 -4.16
C GLY A 14 -12.80 20.40 -3.01
N ARG A 15 -13.41 20.22 -1.83
CA ARG A 15 -13.20 21.20 -0.74
C ARG A 15 -13.01 20.56 0.63
N ILE A 16 -11.78 20.06 0.86
CA ILE A 16 -11.29 19.82 2.22
C ILE A 16 -10.91 21.18 2.80
N SER A 17 -11.75 21.68 3.69
CA SER A 17 -11.53 22.93 4.44
C SER A 17 -10.32 22.76 5.38
N ALA A 18 -9.14 23.20 4.95
CA ALA A 18 -8.00 23.41 5.84
C ALA A 18 -8.26 24.65 6.73
N ARG A 19 -8.97 24.48 7.84
CA ARG A 19 -8.88 25.43 8.95
C ARG A 19 -7.64 25.07 9.75
N CYS A 20 -6.51 25.64 9.35
CA CYS A 20 -5.28 25.63 10.13
C CYS A 20 -5.47 26.61 11.29
N GLY A 21 -5.99 26.11 12.42
CA GLY A 21 -5.88 26.81 13.69
C GLY A 21 -4.44 26.72 14.17
N ALA A 22 -3.79 27.86 14.39
CA ALA A 22 -2.47 27.91 14.99
C ALA A 22 -2.61 27.65 16.49
N ASP A 23 -2.23 26.45 16.94
CA ASP A 23 -2.01 26.16 18.36
C ASP A 23 -0.57 26.55 18.75
N PRO A 24 -0.37 27.43 19.74
CA PRO A 24 0.94 27.92 20.13
C PRO A 24 1.62 27.04 21.18
N MET A 25 1.47 25.70 21.14
CA MET A 25 2.31 24.78 21.91
C MET A 25 2.47 23.41 21.21
N GLY A 26 3.60 23.27 20.50
CA GLY A 26 4.46 22.10 20.55
C GLY A 26 3.83 20.69 20.49
N ASN A 27 3.11 20.36 19.42
CA ASN A 27 3.25 19.04 18.78
C ASN A 27 2.75 19.12 17.34
N ARG A 28 3.66 19.42 16.40
CA ARG A 28 3.37 19.28 14.98
C ARG A 28 3.34 17.79 14.66
N ILE A 29 2.19 17.14 14.88
CA ILE A 29 1.83 15.99 14.06
C ILE A 29 1.55 16.58 12.69
N VAL A 30 2.60 16.73 11.88
CA VAL A 30 2.42 16.87 10.44
C VAL A 30 1.69 15.60 10.04
N ALA A 31 0.40 15.70 9.75
CA ALA A 31 -0.30 14.65 9.05
C ALA A 31 0.34 14.59 7.65
N LEU A 32 1.44 13.84 7.53
CA LEU A 32 1.93 13.38 6.25
C LEU A 32 0.75 12.56 5.71
N THR A 33 0.01 13.12 4.76
CA THR A 33 -0.96 12.32 4.01
C THR A 33 -0.16 11.18 3.40
N PRO A 34 -0.31 9.93 3.85
CA PRO A 34 0.49 8.86 3.31
C PRO A 34 0.11 8.73 1.84
N SER A 35 1.07 8.96 0.94
CA SER A 35 0.89 8.62 -0.47
C SER A 35 0.56 7.13 -0.53
N SER A 36 -0.39 6.76 -1.40
CA SER A 36 -0.75 5.35 -1.57
C SER A 36 0.50 4.51 -1.86
N ARG A 37 0.55 3.32 -1.24
CA ARG A 37 1.60 2.32 -1.46
C ARG A 37 1.09 1.15 -2.33
N GLU A 38 -0.14 1.25 -2.81
CA GLU A 38 -0.74 0.25 -3.68
C GLU A 38 -0.01 0.19 -5.02
N VAL A 39 0.26 -1.03 -5.48
CA VAL A 39 0.86 -1.30 -6.79
C VAL A 39 -0.22 -1.92 -7.65
N SER A 40 -0.46 -1.35 -8.83
CA SER A 40 -1.33 -1.92 -9.85
C SER A 40 -0.47 -2.49 -10.98
N TRP A 41 -0.42 -3.80 -11.07
CA TRP A 41 0.24 -4.54 -12.14
C TRP A 41 -0.44 -4.26 -13.48
N SER A 42 -1.77 -4.26 -13.57
CA SER A 42 -2.46 -4.04 -14.85
C SER A 42 -2.11 -2.69 -15.49
N LEU A 43 -2.11 -1.61 -14.70
CA LEU A 43 -1.71 -0.28 -15.18
C LEU A 43 -0.21 -0.23 -15.53
N THR A 44 0.62 -0.91 -14.73
CA THR A 44 2.06 -1.02 -15.03
C THR A 44 2.29 -1.78 -16.34
N HIS A 45 1.59 -2.89 -16.54
CA HIS A 45 1.65 -3.71 -17.74
C HIS A 45 1.28 -2.88 -18.97
N GLU A 46 0.15 -2.18 -18.95
CA GLU A 46 -0.26 -1.31 -20.05
C GLU A 46 0.79 -0.25 -20.41
N ALA A 47 1.45 0.33 -19.39
CA ALA A 47 2.47 1.34 -19.59
C ALA A 47 3.80 0.78 -20.12
N LEU A 48 4.24 -0.38 -19.64
CA LEU A 48 5.56 -0.97 -19.97
C LEU A 48 5.52 -1.86 -21.21
N TRP A 49 4.37 -2.52 -21.49
CA TRP A 49 4.26 -3.53 -22.54
C TRP A 49 4.63 -3.05 -23.94
N PRO A 50 4.32 -1.81 -24.39
CA PRO A 50 4.74 -1.34 -25.71
C PRO A 50 6.27 -1.37 -25.93
N VAL A 51 7.06 -1.21 -24.87
CA VAL A 51 8.53 -1.30 -24.94
C VAL A 51 8.97 -2.76 -25.06
N VAL A 52 8.38 -3.64 -24.26
CA VAL A 52 8.65 -5.09 -24.29
C VAL A 52 8.30 -5.67 -25.66
N GLU A 53 7.12 -5.34 -26.18
CA GLU A 53 6.63 -5.79 -27.47
C GLU A 53 7.53 -5.33 -28.63
N ARG A 54 8.04 -4.09 -28.57
CA ARG A 54 9.01 -3.59 -29.56
C ARG A 54 10.33 -4.36 -29.51
N ALA A 55 10.81 -4.70 -28.33
CA ALA A 55 12.04 -5.48 -28.17
C ALA A 55 11.85 -6.93 -28.66
N LEU A 56 10.68 -7.54 -28.42
CA LEU A 56 10.33 -8.88 -28.90
C LEU A 56 10.33 -8.98 -30.43
N ARG A 57 10.03 -7.90 -31.15
CA ARG A 57 10.15 -7.85 -32.62
C ARG A 57 11.60 -7.98 -33.11
N VAL A 58 12.59 -7.63 -32.28
CA VAL A 58 14.02 -7.81 -32.61
C VAL A 58 14.47 -9.25 -32.34
N GLY A 59 13.92 -9.88 -31.31
CA GLY A 59 14.21 -11.27 -30.98
C GLY A 59 13.79 -11.63 -29.54
N PRO A 60 14.07 -12.87 -29.11
CA PRO A 60 13.74 -13.31 -27.76
C PRO A 60 14.49 -12.46 -26.71
N LEU A 61 13.81 -12.20 -25.60
CA LEU A 61 14.37 -11.44 -24.48
C LEU A 61 15.02 -12.42 -23.49
N PRO A 62 16.36 -12.39 -23.32
CA PRO A 62 17.00 -13.20 -22.30
C PRO A 62 16.64 -12.68 -20.90
N LEU A 63 16.62 -13.58 -19.92
CA LEU A 63 16.38 -13.20 -18.53
C LEU A 63 17.49 -12.24 -18.05
N ILE A 64 17.08 -11.17 -17.35
CA ILE A 64 18.01 -10.17 -16.81
C ILE A 64 19.08 -10.83 -15.92
N GLY A 65 20.34 -10.45 -16.12
CA GLY A 65 21.48 -10.96 -15.35
C GLY A 65 22.06 -12.30 -15.82
N THR A 66 21.45 -12.96 -16.82
CA THR A 66 22.06 -14.13 -17.47
C THR A 66 23.24 -13.72 -18.36
N HIS A 67 24.14 -14.66 -18.68
CA HIS A 67 25.25 -14.41 -19.63
C HIS A 67 24.72 -13.91 -20.98
N ASP A 68 23.67 -14.54 -21.52
CA ASP A 68 23.00 -14.10 -22.75
C ASP A 68 22.53 -12.65 -22.70
N TRP A 69 22.10 -12.14 -21.53
CA TRP A 69 21.71 -10.75 -21.34
C TRP A 69 22.92 -9.80 -21.19
N ILE A 70 23.97 -10.24 -20.50
CA ILE A 70 25.20 -9.45 -20.31
C ILE A 70 25.92 -9.22 -21.63
N ASP A 71 25.93 -10.24 -22.50
CA ASP A 71 26.56 -10.24 -23.82
C ASP A 71 25.83 -9.33 -24.83
N LEU A 72 24.58 -8.93 -24.55
CA LEU A 72 23.87 -7.94 -25.36
C LEU A 72 24.57 -6.59 -25.28
N GLY A 73 24.74 -5.92 -26.42
CA GLY A 73 25.24 -4.55 -26.47
C GLY A 73 24.38 -3.59 -25.64
N ALA A 74 24.98 -2.53 -25.11
CA ALA A 74 24.27 -1.55 -24.27
C ALA A 74 23.09 -0.87 -25.00
N SER A 75 23.17 -0.76 -26.33
CA SER A 75 22.12 -0.20 -27.19
C SER A 75 21.19 -1.25 -27.80
N ASP A 76 21.35 -2.54 -27.47
CA ASP A 76 20.47 -3.59 -27.98
C ASP A 76 19.06 -3.42 -27.37
N PRO A 77 18.01 -3.25 -28.19
CA PRO A 77 16.65 -3.11 -27.68
C PRO A 77 16.18 -4.28 -26.81
N ARG A 78 16.72 -5.49 -27.03
CA ARG A 78 16.42 -6.67 -26.21
C ARG A 78 16.94 -6.53 -24.79
N ARG A 79 18.07 -5.84 -24.60
CA ARG A 79 18.64 -5.60 -23.26
C ARG A 79 17.71 -4.71 -22.44
N VAL A 80 17.21 -3.64 -23.05
CA VAL A 80 16.23 -2.73 -22.45
C VAL A 80 14.89 -3.44 -22.26
N GLY A 81 14.39 -4.15 -23.27
CA GLY A 81 13.13 -4.89 -23.20
C GLY A 81 13.10 -5.91 -22.06
N ALA A 82 14.21 -6.63 -21.83
CA ALA A 82 14.34 -7.55 -20.70
C ALA A 82 14.24 -6.85 -19.33
N ILE A 83 14.74 -5.62 -19.19
CA ILE A 83 14.59 -4.82 -17.96
C ILE A 83 13.11 -4.47 -17.74
N TYR A 84 12.43 -3.99 -18.79
CA TYR A 84 11.00 -3.64 -18.69
C TYR A 84 10.13 -4.86 -18.42
N LEU A 85 10.45 -6.02 -19.00
CA LEU A 85 9.78 -7.27 -18.70
C LEU A 85 9.98 -7.70 -17.24
N ALA A 86 11.20 -7.55 -16.71
CA ALA A 86 11.46 -7.83 -15.29
C ALA A 86 10.72 -6.85 -14.36
N ALA A 87 10.61 -5.58 -14.74
CA ALA A 87 9.84 -4.59 -13.98
C ALA A 87 8.34 -4.89 -13.97
N ASP A 88 7.76 -5.34 -15.10
CA ASP A 88 6.38 -5.80 -15.20
C ASP A 88 6.11 -6.98 -14.25
N GLN A 89 6.99 -8.00 -14.27
CA GLN A 89 6.91 -9.15 -13.38
C GLN A 89 7.07 -8.77 -11.91
N TRP A 90 7.92 -7.79 -11.61
CA TRP A 90 8.10 -7.30 -10.25
C TRP A 90 6.85 -6.58 -9.72
N ALA A 91 6.17 -5.79 -10.57
CA ALA A 91 4.91 -5.16 -10.20
C ALA A 91 3.83 -6.21 -9.88
N LEU A 92 3.73 -7.29 -10.68
CA LEU A 92 2.85 -8.42 -10.38
C LEU A 92 3.18 -9.09 -9.04
N HIS A 93 4.47 -9.27 -8.76
CA HIS A 93 4.92 -9.82 -7.48
C HIS A 93 4.49 -8.95 -6.30
N LEU A 94 4.65 -7.63 -6.41
CA LEU A 94 4.27 -6.67 -5.37
C LEU A 94 2.76 -6.66 -5.12
N GLU A 95 1.94 -6.65 -6.18
CA GLU A 95 0.48 -6.71 -6.06
C GLU A 95 0.05 -8.01 -5.36
N ASN A 96 0.56 -9.17 -5.79
CA ASN A 96 0.27 -10.46 -5.16
C ASN A 96 0.68 -10.49 -3.68
N HIS A 97 1.84 -9.92 -3.35
CA HIS A 97 2.29 -9.83 -1.97
C HIS A 97 1.37 -8.94 -1.12
N ALA A 98 0.94 -7.80 -1.67
CA ALA A 98 0.00 -6.90 -0.99
C ALA A 98 -1.35 -7.59 -0.73
N THR A 99 -1.90 -8.29 -1.74
CA THR A 99 -3.13 -9.08 -1.60
C THR A 99 -3.00 -10.14 -0.50
N ALA A 100 -1.91 -10.92 -0.51
CA ALA A 100 -1.67 -11.93 0.53
C ALA A 100 -1.56 -11.32 1.94
N MET A 101 -0.95 -10.15 2.08
CA MET A 101 -0.85 -9.45 3.36
C MET A 101 -2.20 -8.91 3.83
N ILE A 102 -3.05 -8.42 2.91
CA ILE A 102 -4.41 -7.98 3.22
C ILE A 102 -5.26 -9.16 3.69
N ASP A 103 -5.20 -10.29 2.99
CA ASP A 103 -5.92 -11.51 3.35
C ASP A 103 -5.50 -12.01 4.74
N ALA A 104 -4.19 -12.10 4.99
CA ALA A 104 -3.66 -12.48 6.29
C ALA A 104 -4.09 -11.51 7.42
N ALA A 105 -4.07 -10.20 7.15
CA ALA A 105 -4.53 -9.20 8.11
C ALA A 105 -6.03 -9.32 8.41
N ALA A 106 -6.84 -9.62 7.39
CA ALA A 106 -8.27 -9.87 7.53
C ALA A 106 -8.54 -11.13 8.36
N GLU A 107 -7.81 -12.22 8.10
CA GLU A 107 -7.89 -13.47 8.88
C GLU A 107 -7.53 -13.23 10.35
N VAL A 108 -6.42 -12.54 10.64
CA VAL A 108 -6.03 -12.19 12.02
C VAL A 108 -7.10 -11.33 12.68
N SER A 109 -7.63 -10.34 11.97
CA SER A 109 -8.68 -9.45 12.49
C SER A 109 -9.96 -10.21 12.81
N ALA A 110 -10.29 -11.25 12.03
CA ALA A 110 -11.46 -12.09 12.23
C ALA A 110 -11.24 -13.23 13.24
N ALA A 111 -9.99 -13.58 13.57
CA ALA A 111 -9.66 -14.73 14.40
C ALA A 111 -10.17 -14.62 15.84
N LEU A 112 -10.26 -13.41 16.39
CA LEU A 112 -10.67 -13.16 17.77
C LEU A 112 -11.49 -11.87 17.87
N ASP A 113 -12.33 -11.77 18.90
CA ASP A 113 -12.85 -10.48 19.35
C ASP A 113 -11.72 -9.70 20.03
N TRP A 114 -11.00 -8.92 19.23
CA TRP A 114 -9.89 -8.09 19.70
C TRP A 114 -10.32 -7.05 20.73
N SER A 115 -11.58 -6.60 20.70
CA SER A 115 -12.11 -5.65 21.69
C SER A 115 -12.27 -6.31 23.06
N ALA A 116 -12.84 -7.51 23.10
CA ALA A 116 -12.94 -8.31 24.32
C ALA A 116 -11.55 -8.74 24.84
N GLN A 117 -10.61 -9.03 23.95
CA GLN A 117 -9.23 -9.34 24.33
C GLN A 117 -8.53 -8.13 24.96
N ALA A 118 -8.67 -6.94 24.37
CA ALA A 118 -8.12 -5.70 24.92
C ALA A 118 -8.75 -5.38 26.29
N GLN A 119 -10.06 -5.53 26.42
CA GLN A 119 -10.76 -5.33 27.68
C GLN A 119 -10.25 -6.26 28.78
N ARG A 120 -10.04 -7.54 28.47
CA ARG A 120 -9.45 -8.50 29.42
C ARG A 120 -8.04 -8.10 29.88
N GLN A 121 -7.21 -7.56 28.98
CA GLN A 121 -5.89 -7.05 29.36
C GLN A 121 -5.99 -5.84 30.30
N LEU A 122 -6.86 -4.87 29.98
CA LEU A 122 -7.06 -3.69 30.83
C LEU A 122 -7.65 -4.04 32.21
N GLU A 123 -8.55 -5.02 32.28
CA GLU A 123 -9.10 -5.52 33.54
C GLU A 123 -8.02 -6.22 34.38
N HIS A 124 -7.15 -6.99 33.73
CA HIS A 124 -6.01 -7.63 34.39
C HIS A 124 -5.03 -6.60 34.97
N GLU A 125 -4.66 -5.57 34.18
CA GLU A 125 -3.80 -4.48 34.64
C GLU A 125 -4.41 -3.74 35.83
N ARG A 126 -5.68 -3.36 35.74
CA ARG A 126 -6.42 -2.73 36.85
C ARG A 126 -6.44 -3.61 38.11
N TRP A 127 -6.60 -4.92 37.93
CA TRP A 127 -6.57 -5.86 39.05
C TRP A 127 -5.18 -5.91 39.69
N ILE A 128 -4.10 -5.91 38.90
CA ILE A 128 -2.72 -5.87 39.40
C ILE A 128 -2.42 -4.56 40.14
N GLU A 129 -2.86 -3.42 39.60
CA GLU A 129 -2.71 -2.11 40.26
C GLU A 129 -3.44 -2.07 41.61
N ALA A 130 -4.65 -2.63 41.68
CA ALA A 130 -5.41 -2.76 42.92
C ALA A 130 -4.82 -3.81 43.88
N ASN A 131 -4.05 -4.78 43.37
CA ASN A 131 -3.45 -5.87 44.14
C ASN A 131 -1.92 -5.95 43.92
N PRO A 132 -1.14 -4.95 44.37
CA PRO A 132 0.32 -4.92 44.13
C PRO A 132 1.06 -6.13 44.71
N TRP A 133 0.50 -6.76 45.75
CA TRP A 133 1.03 -7.95 46.40
C TRP A 133 0.95 -9.21 45.52
N ALA A 134 0.09 -9.20 44.48
CA ALA A 134 -0.08 -10.34 43.58
C ALA A 134 1.06 -10.48 42.55
N VAL A 135 1.84 -9.41 42.33
CA VAL A 135 3.01 -9.44 41.44
C VAL A 135 4.13 -10.20 42.14
N ARG A 136 4.47 -11.39 41.64
CA ARG A 136 5.65 -12.11 42.10
C ARG A 136 6.91 -11.36 41.67
N ARG A 137 7.62 -10.76 42.62
CA ARG A 137 9.00 -10.29 42.42
C ARG A 137 9.94 -11.49 42.58
N SER A 138 10.68 -11.81 41.52
CA SER A 138 11.85 -12.69 41.64
C SER A 138 12.94 -11.97 42.44
N ALA A 139 13.59 -12.70 43.35
CA ALA A 139 14.65 -12.21 44.25
C ALA A 139 15.93 -11.85 43.50
#